data_AF-A0A832XS09-F1
#
_entry.id   AF-A0A832XS09-F1
#
_cell.length_a   1.000
_cell.length_b   1.000
_cell.length_c   1.000
_cell.angle_alpha   90.00
_cell.angle_beta   90.00
_cell.angle_gamma   90.00
#
_symmetry.space_group_name_H-M   'P 1'
#
loop_
_entity.id
_entity.type
_entity.pdbx_description
1 polymer ?
#
loop_
_entity_poly.entity_id
_entity_poly.type
_entity_poly.pdbx_seq_one_letter_code
_entity_poly.pdbx_strand_id
1 'polypeptide(L)'
;NIDRYDRVTDFTQDIALVPVSAREGEGIQDLLAVVIGLAERYLEDQLTDIEGSGEGTVLEMKEERGLGKTLDVILHRGSIKKGDEIVLVTNDGGRATRVKGLFSPRGMSEMRDAGNRWDASEEAHAASGLKISAPDLEGVLAGTTLRVVHSDSERTEALAAAQAESELSIALEEEGVCIKADTVGGLEALAKELNAIDIPIRMASIGKVSRRDIRNTEAASNPLHRVIMAFSTDILSDAITEVENSEAGAKHIGSDIIYRILEEHEEWVEQRTRELEEASREQVVYPGRILLLPDHTFRVSKPAVVGVRVVAGRIHVGQYLLKEDRRIGRIKSIRSGEISMKEAMQGDEVAVAINGVTVGRQIEEGDSLLVDIPESHAKKLRKMELTGAEQDVFDELLAIHRKDEHFWGR
;
A
#
# COMPACT_ATOMS: atom_id res chain seq x y z
N ASN A 1 34.85 2.20 -0.76
CA ASN A 1 35.99 1.27 -0.75
C ASN A 1 35.82 0.25 -1.86
N ILE A 2 36.15 0.66 -3.09
CA ILE A 2 36.15 -0.19 -4.28
C ILE A 2 37.44 0.16 -5.02
N ASP A 3 38.26 -0.84 -5.34
CA ASP A 3 39.45 -0.68 -6.19
C ASP A 3 39.61 -1.89 -7.11
N ARG A 4 40.40 -1.76 -8.17
CA ARG A 4 40.66 -2.85 -9.11
C ARG A 4 41.38 -3.99 -8.39
N TYR A 5 40.99 -5.24 -8.67
CA TYR A 5 41.41 -6.42 -7.90
C TYR A 5 42.93 -6.57 -7.72
N ASP A 6 43.74 -6.10 -8.67
CA ASP A 6 45.21 -6.16 -8.64
C ASP A 6 45.87 -5.07 -7.77
N ARG A 7 45.07 -4.12 -7.27
CA ARG A 7 45.50 -3.03 -6.38
C ARG A 7 45.01 -3.20 -4.95
N VAL A 8 44.06 -4.11 -4.74
CA VAL A 8 43.54 -4.43 -3.41
C VAL A 8 44.66 -5.07 -2.58
N THR A 9 44.98 -4.45 -1.46
CA THR A 9 45.96 -4.97 -0.50
C THR A 9 45.30 -5.76 0.63
N ASP A 10 44.07 -5.39 1.00
CA ASP A 10 43.25 -6.06 2.00
C ASP A 10 41.81 -6.25 1.50
N PHE A 11 41.49 -7.50 1.12
CA PHE A 11 40.17 -7.90 0.63
C PHE A 11 39.07 -7.91 1.71
N THR A 12 39.41 -7.66 2.98
CA THR A 12 38.41 -7.48 4.05
C THR A 12 37.91 -6.04 4.17
N GLN A 13 38.65 -5.08 3.60
CA GLN A 13 38.36 -3.65 3.70
C GLN A 13 37.89 -3.04 2.38
N ASP A 14 38.35 -3.59 1.25
CA ASP A 14 38.05 -3.10 -0.09
C ASP A 14 37.31 -4.14 -0.93
N ILE A 15 36.30 -3.69 -1.67
CA ILE A 15 35.60 -4.50 -2.66
C ILE A 15 36.45 -4.57 -3.93
N ALA A 16 36.79 -5.78 -4.37
CA ALA A 16 37.57 -6.01 -5.57
C ALA A 16 36.72 -5.84 -6.84
N LEU A 17 37.10 -4.87 -7.67
CA LEU A 17 36.51 -4.64 -8.99
C LEU A 17 37.31 -5.41 -10.04
N VAL A 18 36.65 -6.36 -10.72
CA VAL A 18 37.21 -7.12 -11.84
C VAL A 18 36.58 -6.64 -13.15
N PRO A 19 37.32 -5.94 -14.03
CA PRO A 19 36.81 -5.57 -15.34
C PRO A 19 36.63 -6.83 -16.21
N VAL A 20 35.43 -7.02 -16.77
CA VAL A 20 35.13 -8.17 -17.64
C VAL A 20 34.37 -7.76 -18.89
N SER A 21 34.56 -8.54 -19.95
CA SER A 21 33.67 -8.55 -21.12
C SER A 21 33.05 -9.94 -21.24
N ALA A 22 31.79 -10.09 -20.84
CA ALA A 22 31.09 -11.38 -20.97
C ALA A 22 30.94 -11.83 -22.44
N ARG A 23 30.90 -10.88 -23.38
CA ARG A 23 30.77 -11.14 -24.81
C ARG A 23 32.08 -11.66 -25.43
N GLU A 24 33.20 -11.01 -25.09
CA GLU A 24 34.51 -11.32 -25.67
C GLU A 24 35.31 -12.31 -24.81
N GLY A 25 34.89 -12.57 -23.57
CA GLY A 25 35.54 -13.46 -22.62
C GLY A 25 36.70 -12.83 -21.84
N GLU A 26 36.99 -11.55 -22.07
CA GLU A 26 38.07 -10.83 -21.37
C GLU A 26 37.78 -10.72 -19.87
N GLY A 27 38.79 -10.94 -19.03
CA GLY A 27 38.70 -10.81 -17.57
C GLY A 27 37.92 -11.93 -16.86
N ILE A 28 37.31 -12.89 -17.57
CA ILE A 28 36.57 -14.00 -16.94
C ILE A 28 37.51 -14.88 -16.10
N GLN A 29 38.74 -15.10 -16.56
CA GLN A 29 39.74 -15.86 -15.80
C GLN A 29 40.10 -15.15 -14.49
N ASP A 30 40.28 -13.83 -14.54
CA ASP A 30 40.55 -13.00 -13.36
C ASP A 30 39.37 -13.04 -12.40
N LEU A 31 38.15 -12.95 -12.91
CA LEU A 31 36.92 -13.03 -12.11
C LEU A 31 36.84 -14.37 -11.37
N LEU A 32 37.07 -15.47 -12.08
CA LEU A 32 37.07 -16.81 -11.48
C LEU A 32 38.18 -16.95 -10.44
N ALA A 33 39.39 -16.47 -10.72
CA ALA A 33 40.51 -16.53 -9.79
C ALA A 33 40.22 -15.74 -8.50
N VAL A 34 39.67 -14.53 -8.62
CA VAL A 34 39.30 -13.70 -7.47
C VAL A 34 38.19 -14.36 -6.66
N VAL A 35 37.13 -14.86 -7.30
CA VAL A 35 36.02 -15.52 -6.60
C VAL A 35 36.50 -16.78 -5.87
N ILE A 36 37.27 -17.64 -6.52
CA ILE A 36 37.82 -18.87 -5.91
C ILE A 36 38.74 -18.51 -4.73
N GLY A 37 39.65 -17.56 -4.91
CA GLY A 37 40.58 -17.16 -3.86
C GLY A 37 39.90 -16.54 -2.64
N LEU A 38 38.82 -15.77 -2.84
CA LEU A 38 38.01 -15.24 -1.74
C LEU A 38 37.22 -16.34 -1.04
N ALA A 39 36.62 -17.26 -1.79
CA ALA A 39 35.85 -18.36 -1.24
C ALA A 39 36.74 -19.30 -0.39
N GLU A 40 37.88 -19.72 -0.92
CA GLU A 40 38.83 -20.59 -0.22
C GLU A 40 39.37 -19.90 1.05
N ARG A 41 39.68 -18.60 0.98
CA ARG A 41 40.28 -17.88 2.11
C ARG A 41 39.31 -17.56 3.25
N TYR A 42 38.05 -17.27 2.94
CA TYR A 42 37.11 -16.72 3.92
C TYR A 42 35.91 -17.62 4.22
N LEU A 43 35.65 -18.64 3.39
CA LEU A 43 34.45 -19.48 3.50
C LEU A 43 34.79 -20.97 3.74
N GLU A 44 36.03 -21.31 4.12
CA GLU A 44 36.47 -22.70 4.32
C GLU A 44 35.51 -23.50 5.23
N ASP A 45 35.13 -22.94 6.38
CA ASP A 45 34.21 -23.57 7.33
C ASP A 45 32.82 -23.81 6.72
N GLN A 46 32.34 -22.89 5.87
CA GLN A 46 31.02 -22.97 5.25
C GLN A 46 31.01 -23.92 4.04
N LEU A 47 32.14 -24.05 3.34
CA LEU A 47 32.28 -24.92 2.17
C LEU A 47 32.52 -26.40 2.55
N THR A 48 32.89 -26.68 3.79
CA THR A 48 33.18 -28.04 4.28
C THR A 48 32.01 -28.72 5.00
N ASP A 49 30.99 -27.98 5.46
CA ASP A 49 29.76 -28.54 6.05
C ASP A 49 28.77 -29.04 4.98
N ILE A 50 29.18 -30.04 4.22
CA ILE A 50 28.38 -30.66 3.14
C ILE A 50 27.94 -32.09 3.44
N GLU A 51 28.31 -32.65 4.58
CA GLU A 51 27.95 -34.01 4.98
C GLU A 51 26.63 -34.06 5.77
N GLY A 52 26.01 -35.24 5.84
CA GLY A 52 24.80 -35.49 6.62
C GLY A 52 23.52 -35.65 5.79
N SER A 53 22.37 -35.44 6.44
CA SER A 53 21.06 -35.48 5.76
C SER A 53 20.93 -34.34 4.77
N GLY A 54 20.26 -34.60 3.65
CA GLY A 54 20.11 -33.63 2.57
C GLY A 54 19.36 -32.37 3.01
N GLU A 55 19.95 -31.20 2.76
CA GLU A 55 19.28 -29.90 2.86
C GLU A 55 19.48 -29.11 1.58
N GLY A 56 18.41 -28.50 1.11
CA GLY A 56 18.44 -27.69 -0.10
C GLY A 56 17.44 -26.56 -0.10
N THR A 57 17.71 -25.53 -0.90
CA THR A 57 16.81 -24.39 -1.08
C THR A 57 15.91 -24.64 -2.28
N VAL A 58 14.59 -24.54 -2.08
CA VAL A 58 13.62 -24.57 -3.17
C VAL A 58 13.72 -23.25 -3.93
N LEU A 59 14.10 -23.30 -5.21
CA LEU A 59 14.14 -22.12 -6.06
C LEU A 59 12.76 -21.83 -6.64
N GLU A 60 12.15 -22.84 -7.27
CA GLU A 60 10.92 -22.66 -8.03
C GLU A 60 10.06 -23.93 -8.01
N MET A 61 8.75 -23.75 -8.12
CA MET A 61 7.79 -24.83 -8.36
C MET A 61 7.19 -24.67 -9.75
N LYS A 62 7.35 -25.69 -10.59
CA LYS A 62 6.93 -25.68 -12.01
C LYS A 62 6.15 -26.93 -12.36
N GLU A 63 5.17 -26.77 -13.24
CA GLU A 63 4.48 -27.90 -13.85
C GLU A 63 5.21 -28.33 -15.13
N GLU A 64 5.71 -29.56 -15.11
CA GLU A 64 6.51 -30.14 -16.18
C GLU A 64 5.76 -31.24 -16.91
N ARG A 65 5.81 -31.19 -18.24
CA ARG A 65 5.04 -32.12 -19.08
C ARG A 65 5.56 -33.55 -18.90
N GLY A 66 4.70 -34.42 -18.35
CA GLY A 66 5.03 -35.82 -18.09
C GLY A 66 5.56 -36.11 -16.68
N LEU A 67 5.96 -35.07 -15.92
CA LEU A 67 6.41 -35.18 -14.53
C LEU A 67 5.40 -34.60 -13.52
N GLY A 68 4.44 -33.80 -14.00
CA GLY A 68 3.50 -33.08 -13.15
C GLY A 68 4.18 -31.91 -12.45
N LYS A 69 3.78 -31.60 -11.22
CA LYS A 69 4.44 -30.57 -10.41
C LYS A 69 5.84 -31.03 -10.00
N THR A 70 6.80 -30.13 -10.12
CA THR A 70 8.20 -30.36 -9.82
C THR A 70 8.78 -29.18 -9.06
N LEU A 71 9.83 -29.44 -8.28
CA LEU A 71 10.64 -28.41 -7.62
C LEU A 71 12.01 -28.34 -8.29
N ASP A 72 12.49 -27.12 -8.52
CA ASP A 72 13.90 -26.85 -8.80
C ASP A 72 14.58 -26.49 -7.48
N VAL A 73 15.65 -27.20 -7.13
CA VAL A 73 16.28 -27.15 -5.80
C VAL A 73 17.79 -27.02 -5.95
N ILE A 74 18.42 -26.20 -5.10
CA ILE A 74 19.87 -26.24 -4.87
C ILE A 74 20.11 -27.02 -3.59
N LEU A 75 20.64 -28.24 -3.72
CA LEU A 75 21.11 -29.04 -2.60
C LEU A 75 22.48 -28.49 -2.16
N HIS A 76 22.54 -27.95 -0.95
CA HIS A 76 23.76 -27.33 -0.41
C HIS A 76 24.37 -28.14 0.74
N ARG A 77 23.66 -29.15 1.27
CA ARG A 77 24.19 -30.08 2.28
C ARG A 77 23.68 -31.49 2.08
N GLY A 78 24.49 -32.48 2.44
CA GLY A 78 24.11 -33.87 2.51
C GLY A 78 23.81 -34.53 1.16
N SER A 79 22.95 -35.54 1.20
CA SER A 79 22.52 -36.29 0.02
C SER A 79 21.01 -36.51 -0.01
N ILE A 80 20.46 -36.67 -1.20
CA ILE A 80 19.06 -37.02 -1.43
C ILE A 80 18.96 -38.18 -2.42
N LYS A 81 18.08 -39.13 -2.12
CA LYS A 81 17.80 -40.30 -2.96
C LYS A 81 16.36 -40.31 -3.43
N LYS A 82 16.17 -40.95 -4.57
CA LYS A 82 14.82 -41.31 -5.01
C LYS A 82 14.18 -42.23 -3.97
N GLY A 83 12.95 -41.90 -3.58
CA GLY A 83 12.22 -42.61 -2.54
C GLY A 83 12.43 -42.05 -1.13
N ASP A 84 13.33 -41.08 -0.91
CA ASP A 84 13.47 -40.43 0.39
C ASP A 84 12.22 -39.63 0.75
N GLU A 85 11.94 -39.56 2.05
CA GLU A 85 10.96 -38.62 2.58
C GLU A 85 11.62 -37.25 2.75
N ILE A 86 10.91 -36.21 2.32
CA ILE A 86 11.34 -34.83 2.39
C ILE A 86 10.28 -34.00 3.09
N VAL A 87 10.72 -33.02 3.88
CA VAL A 87 9.87 -32.01 4.48
C VAL A 87 10.08 -30.68 3.75
N LEU A 88 8.96 -30.08 3.36
CA LEU A 88 8.87 -28.84 2.61
C LEU A 88 8.12 -27.80 3.43
N VAL A 89 8.43 -26.53 3.21
CA VAL A 89 7.68 -25.42 3.78
C VAL A 89 6.55 -25.03 2.82
N THR A 90 5.33 -24.93 3.34
CA THR A 90 4.15 -24.51 2.59
C THR A 90 3.44 -23.35 3.28
N ASN A 91 2.49 -22.72 2.58
CA ASN A 91 1.60 -21.70 3.14
C ASN A 91 0.87 -22.13 4.43
N ASP A 92 0.62 -23.43 4.59
CA ASP A 92 -0.11 -23.99 5.73
C ASP A 92 0.84 -24.64 6.78
N GLY A 93 2.15 -24.41 6.65
CA GLY A 93 3.16 -25.00 7.52
C GLY A 93 4.02 -26.09 6.85
N GLY A 94 4.69 -26.89 7.69
CA GLY A 94 5.54 -27.98 7.25
C GLY A 94 4.74 -29.14 6.62
N ARG A 95 5.18 -29.64 5.47
CA ARG A 95 4.57 -30.78 4.77
C ARG A 95 5.60 -31.84 4.42
N ALA A 96 5.36 -33.08 4.85
CA ALA A 96 6.15 -34.24 4.47
C ALA A 96 5.61 -34.88 3.19
N THR A 97 6.50 -35.23 2.26
CA THR A 97 6.17 -35.97 1.03
C THR A 97 7.34 -36.89 0.64
N ARG A 98 7.18 -37.71 -0.39
CA ARG A 98 8.20 -38.67 -0.84
C ARG A 98 8.66 -38.39 -2.26
N VAL A 99 9.98 -38.38 -2.46
CA VAL A 99 10.61 -38.19 -3.77
C VAL A 99 10.21 -39.34 -4.70
N LYS A 100 9.50 -39.04 -5.79
CA LYS A 100 9.14 -40.00 -6.84
C LYS A 100 10.18 -40.04 -7.96
N GLY A 101 10.73 -38.89 -8.31
CA GLY A 101 11.73 -38.74 -9.36
C GLY A 101 12.75 -37.69 -8.96
N LEU A 102 14.00 -37.96 -9.30
CA LEU A 102 15.13 -37.08 -9.08
C LEU A 102 15.87 -36.94 -10.41
N PHE A 103 16.17 -35.70 -10.79
CA PHE A 103 16.75 -35.40 -12.09
C PHE A 103 17.88 -34.38 -11.97
N SER A 104 19.02 -34.70 -12.58
CA SER A 104 20.18 -33.82 -12.64
C SER A 104 20.27 -33.16 -14.01
N PRO A 105 20.83 -31.94 -14.10
CA PRO A 105 21.09 -31.30 -15.37
C PRO A 105 22.02 -32.15 -16.23
N ARG A 106 21.68 -32.29 -17.51
CA ARG A 106 22.47 -33.04 -18.48
C ARG A 106 23.70 -32.24 -18.88
N GLY A 107 24.88 -32.71 -18.49
CA GLY A 107 26.16 -32.09 -18.81
C GLY A 107 26.27 -30.68 -18.22
N MET A 108 26.58 -29.69 -19.06
CA MET A 108 26.71 -28.27 -18.66
C MET A 108 25.43 -27.46 -18.95
N SER A 109 24.28 -28.12 -19.12
CA SER A 109 23.02 -27.41 -19.40
C SER A 109 22.53 -26.66 -18.17
N GLU A 110 22.01 -25.45 -18.37
CA GLU A 110 21.43 -24.64 -17.30
C GLU A 110 19.99 -25.12 -16.98
N MET A 111 19.62 -25.10 -15.69
CA MET A 111 18.39 -25.69 -15.15
C MET A 111 17.09 -25.00 -15.62
N ARG A 112 17.14 -23.71 -15.95
CA ARG A 112 16.00 -22.87 -16.34
C ARG A 112 15.70 -22.91 -17.83
N ASP A 113 16.58 -23.46 -18.67
CA ASP A 113 16.33 -23.53 -20.10
C ASP A 113 15.31 -24.65 -20.48
N ALA A 114 14.43 -24.45 -21.48
CA ALA A 114 13.39 -25.42 -21.91
C ALA A 114 13.85 -26.57 -22.87
N GLY A 115 13.67 -27.87 -22.54
CA GLY A 115 14.01 -29.01 -23.43
C GLY A 115 14.39 -30.34 -22.76
N ASN A 116 14.98 -31.29 -23.51
CA ASN A 116 15.49 -32.59 -23.02
C ASN A 116 16.83 -32.43 -22.26
N ARG A 117 16.75 -31.86 -21.06
CA ARG A 117 17.92 -31.41 -20.26
C ARG A 117 18.15 -32.19 -18.97
N TRP A 118 17.36 -33.21 -18.70
CA TRP A 118 17.32 -33.85 -17.40
C TRP A 118 17.69 -35.33 -17.54
N ASP A 119 18.76 -35.74 -16.87
CA ASP A 119 19.09 -37.15 -16.74
C ASP A 119 18.53 -37.66 -15.40
N ALA A 120 17.79 -38.77 -15.46
CA ALA A 120 17.25 -39.40 -14.25
C ALA A 120 18.41 -39.84 -13.36
N SER A 121 18.33 -39.48 -12.08
CA SER A 121 19.34 -39.77 -11.07
C SER A 121 18.68 -40.57 -9.94
N GLU A 122 19.40 -41.52 -9.37
CA GLU A 122 18.91 -42.28 -8.20
C GLU A 122 19.37 -41.64 -6.88
N GLU A 123 20.46 -40.89 -6.91
CA GLU A 123 21.07 -40.19 -5.77
C GLU A 123 21.73 -38.89 -6.26
N ALA A 124 21.76 -37.88 -5.40
CA ALA A 124 22.53 -36.65 -5.58
C ALA A 124 23.17 -36.20 -4.26
N HIS A 125 24.30 -35.50 -4.35
CA HIS A 125 25.08 -35.00 -3.22
C HIS A 125 25.31 -33.49 -3.36
N ALA A 126 25.38 -32.79 -2.24
CA ALA A 126 25.75 -31.39 -2.22
C ALA A 126 27.20 -31.17 -2.75
N ALA A 127 27.49 -30.08 -3.46
CA ALA A 127 26.56 -29.06 -3.95
C ALA A 127 25.99 -29.45 -5.33
N SER A 128 24.66 -29.48 -5.49
CA SER A 128 24.03 -29.85 -6.76
C SER A 128 22.70 -29.15 -7.01
N GLY A 129 22.47 -28.72 -8.25
CA GLY A 129 21.16 -28.30 -8.72
C GLY A 129 20.33 -29.51 -9.17
N LEU A 130 19.09 -29.63 -8.70
CA LEU A 130 18.25 -30.80 -8.90
C LEU A 130 16.83 -30.39 -9.29
N LYS A 131 16.20 -31.20 -10.14
CA LYS A 131 14.75 -31.19 -10.32
C LYS A 131 14.14 -32.39 -9.59
N ILE A 132 13.15 -32.14 -8.74
CA ILE A 132 12.49 -33.14 -7.91
C ILE A 132 11.02 -33.24 -8.31
N SER A 133 10.55 -34.47 -8.53
CA SER A 133 9.12 -34.78 -8.68
C SER A 133 8.63 -35.52 -7.44
N ALA A 134 7.55 -35.03 -6.84
CA ALA A 134 6.92 -35.60 -5.66
C ALA A 134 5.41 -35.27 -5.67
N PRO A 135 4.56 -36.05 -4.96
CA PRO A 135 3.16 -35.67 -4.77
C PRO A 135 3.03 -34.49 -3.79
N ASP A 136 1.86 -33.85 -3.82
CA ASP A 136 1.41 -32.87 -2.81
C ASP A 136 2.30 -31.61 -2.67
N LEU A 137 2.95 -31.22 -3.77
CA LEU A 137 3.80 -30.03 -3.88
C LEU A 137 3.03 -28.69 -3.97
N GLU A 138 1.70 -28.70 -3.76
CA GLU A 138 0.92 -27.48 -3.77
C GLU A 138 1.22 -26.58 -2.57
N GLY A 139 1.43 -25.30 -2.86
CA GLY A 139 1.65 -24.26 -1.85
C GLY A 139 3.05 -24.26 -1.26
N VAL A 140 4.00 -25.03 -1.82
CA VAL A 140 5.42 -24.97 -1.44
C VAL A 140 5.97 -23.57 -1.71
N LEU A 141 6.71 -23.05 -0.73
CA LEU A 141 7.26 -21.70 -0.76
C LEU A 141 8.65 -21.69 -1.39
N ALA A 142 8.83 -20.87 -2.43
CA ALA A 142 10.15 -20.60 -2.99
C ALA A 142 11.01 -19.79 -2.01
N GLY A 143 12.31 -20.08 -1.99
CA GLY A 143 13.30 -19.56 -1.06
C GLY A 143 13.41 -20.35 0.25
N THR A 144 12.56 -21.36 0.48
CA THR A 144 12.55 -22.12 1.73
C THR A 144 13.35 -23.42 1.65
N THR A 145 13.62 -23.98 2.83
CA THR A 145 14.49 -25.14 3.01
C THR A 145 13.71 -26.45 2.87
N LEU A 146 14.12 -27.27 1.92
CA LEU A 146 13.82 -28.68 1.81
C LEU A 146 14.75 -29.48 2.72
N ARG A 147 14.18 -30.39 3.52
CA ARG A 147 14.92 -31.25 4.45
C ARG A 147 14.65 -32.73 4.17
N VAL A 148 15.68 -33.52 3.93
CA VAL A 148 15.59 -34.98 3.81
C VAL A 148 15.54 -35.60 5.20
N VAL A 149 14.63 -36.54 5.41
CA VAL A 149 14.43 -37.19 6.71
C VAL A 149 14.45 -38.71 6.58
N HIS A 150 15.13 -39.37 7.53
CA HIS A 150 15.31 -40.83 7.55
C HIS A 150 14.72 -41.49 8.79
N SER A 151 14.33 -40.73 9.81
CA SER A 151 13.74 -41.22 11.05
C SER A 151 12.53 -40.39 11.49
N ASP A 152 11.67 -40.97 12.34
CA ASP A 152 10.49 -40.26 12.88
C ASP A 152 10.89 -39.04 13.75
N SER A 153 12.05 -39.11 14.41
CA SER A 153 12.60 -37.98 15.18
C SER A 153 12.96 -36.82 14.25
N GLU A 154 13.77 -37.10 13.22
CA GLU A 154 14.15 -36.11 12.21
C GLU A 154 12.92 -35.51 11.51
N ARG A 155 11.92 -36.36 11.20
CA ARG A 155 10.66 -35.92 10.60
C ARG A 155 9.94 -34.91 11.49
N THR A 156 9.88 -35.16 12.80
CA THR A 156 9.21 -34.28 13.76
C THR A 156 9.95 -32.95 13.89
N GLU A 157 11.28 -33.00 13.99
CA GLU A 157 12.14 -31.81 14.07
C GLU A 157 12.06 -30.97 12.79
N ALA A 158 12.13 -31.61 11.61
CA ALA A 158 12.04 -30.94 10.33
C ALA A 158 10.66 -30.30 10.11
N LEU A 159 9.57 -30.94 10.55
CA LEU A 159 8.23 -30.36 10.50
C LEU A 159 8.10 -29.14 11.41
N ALA A 160 8.66 -29.17 12.61
CA ALA A 160 8.68 -28.03 13.51
C ALA A 160 9.51 -26.87 12.95
N ALA A 161 10.68 -27.17 12.37
CA ALA A 161 11.52 -26.17 11.71
C ALA A 161 10.81 -25.56 10.49
N ALA A 162 10.18 -26.38 9.66
CA ALA A 162 9.40 -25.91 8.52
C ALA A 162 8.18 -25.08 8.94
N GLN A 163 7.54 -25.41 10.07
CA GLN A 163 6.47 -24.60 10.62
C GLN A 163 6.98 -23.21 11.02
N ALA A 164 8.09 -23.14 11.74
CA ALA A 164 8.70 -21.87 12.13
C ALA A 164 9.15 -21.04 10.91
N GLU A 165 9.69 -21.69 9.88
CA GLU A 165 10.10 -21.04 8.62
C GLU A 165 8.90 -20.56 7.77
N SER A 166 7.71 -21.18 7.95
CA SER A 166 6.48 -20.70 7.32
C SER A 166 5.90 -19.45 7.99
N GLU A 167 6.28 -19.18 9.24
CA GLU A 167 5.84 -17.98 9.95
C GLU A 167 6.62 -16.78 9.41
N LEU A 168 5.93 -15.93 8.65
CA LEU A 168 6.51 -14.70 8.08
C LEU A 168 7.10 -13.82 9.18
N SER A 169 8.37 -13.46 9.05
CA SER A 169 9.11 -12.59 9.99
C SER A 169 8.76 -11.10 9.84
N ILE A 170 7.50 -10.79 9.51
CA ILE A 170 7.05 -9.44 9.18
C ILE A 170 6.26 -8.88 10.35
N ALA A 171 6.71 -7.73 10.89
CA ALA A 171 5.96 -6.99 11.89
C ALA A 171 4.66 -6.45 11.26
N LEU A 172 3.52 -6.87 11.80
CA LEU A 172 2.21 -6.44 11.36
C LEU A 172 1.58 -5.47 12.37
N GLU A 173 0.93 -4.43 11.85
CA GLU A 173 0.19 -3.43 12.63
C GLU A 173 -1.32 -3.56 12.40
N GLU A 174 -2.13 -2.96 13.29
CA GLU A 174 -3.59 -2.95 13.13
C GLU A 174 -4.02 -2.15 11.88
N GLU A 175 -3.24 -1.14 11.48
CA GLU A 175 -3.54 -0.22 10.39
C GLU A 175 -2.28 -0.01 9.54
N GLY A 176 -2.42 -0.07 8.22
CA GLY A 176 -1.26 -0.05 7.33
C GLY A 176 -1.58 -0.63 5.96
N VAL A 177 -0.58 -0.66 5.10
CA VAL A 177 -0.68 -1.13 3.72
C VAL A 177 -0.73 -2.67 3.66
N CYS A 178 -1.24 -3.19 2.55
CA CYS A 178 -1.19 -4.62 2.25
C CYS A 178 -0.03 -4.90 1.29
N ILE A 179 0.75 -5.98 1.53
CA ILE A 179 1.82 -6.40 0.64
C ILE A 179 1.67 -7.84 0.17
N LYS A 180 2.14 -8.09 -1.05
CA LYS A 180 2.15 -9.42 -1.66
C LYS A 180 3.41 -9.68 -2.46
N ALA A 181 3.87 -10.93 -2.48
CA ALA A 181 4.98 -11.36 -3.32
C ALA A 181 4.83 -12.81 -3.78
N ASP A 182 5.65 -13.24 -4.72
CA ASP A 182 5.73 -14.63 -5.20
C ASP A 182 6.53 -15.55 -4.26
N THR A 183 7.53 -14.99 -3.56
CA THR A 183 8.48 -15.69 -2.69
C THR A 183 8.51 -15.09 -1.29
N VAL A 184 8.93 -15.89 -0.29
CA VAL A 184 9.14 -15.41 1.09
C VAL A 184 10.20 -14.30 1.11
N GLY A 185 11.34 -14.52 0.44
CA GLY A 185 12.44 -13.55 0.41
C GLY A 185 12.06 -12.23 -0.27
N GLY A 186 11.26 -12.27 -1.34
CA GLY A 186 10.73 -11.06 -1.97
C GLY A 186 9.78 -10.29 -1.06
N LEU A 187 8.94 -11.00 -0.31
CA LEU A 187 8.02 -10.39 0.66
C LEU A 187 8.78 -9.73 1.82
N GLU A 188 9.79 -10.40 2.37
CA GLU A 188 10.64 -9.87 3.44
C GLU A 188 11.47 -8.66 2.97
N ALA A 189 11.99 -8.71 1.75
CA ALA A 189 12.71 -7.59 1.15
C ALA A 189 11.81 -6.36 1.01
N LEU A 190 10.59 -6.52 0.46
CA LEU A 190 9.63 -5.42 0.36
C LEU A 190 9.25 -4.89 1.75
N ALA A 191 8.97 -5.77 2.72
CA ALA A 191 8.63 -5.37 4.07
C ALA A 191 9.76 -4.57 4.76
N LYS A 192 11.02 -4.99 4.57
CA LYS A 192 12.19 -4.30 5.12
C LYS A 192 12.33 -2.89 4.56
N GLU A 193 12.16 -2.71 3.25
CA GLU A 193 12.24 -1.39 2.62
C GLU A 193 11.10 -0.47 3.08
N LEU A 194 9.87 -1.00 3.23
CA LEU A 194 8.74 -0.23 3.77
C LEU A 194 8.96 0.22 5.22
N ASN A 195 9.49 -0.68 6.07
CA ASN A 195 9.84 -0.33 7.45
C ASN A 195 10.96 0.71 7.51
N ALA A 196 11.90 0.72 6.56
CA ALA A 196 12.97 1.72 6.51
C ALA A 196 12.48 3.14 6.21
N ILE A 197 11.28 3.27 5.63
CA ILE A 197 10.60 4.54 5.33
C ILE A 197 9.33 4.74 6.19
N ASP A 198 9.23 4.01 7.32
CA ASP A 198 8.16 4.14 8.31
C ASP A 198 6.74 3.92 7.75
N ILE A 199 6.57 3.05 6.74
CA ILE A 199 5.25 2.66 6.24
C ILE A 199 4.77 1.41 6.99
N PRO A 200 3.67 1.48 7.77
CA PRO A 200 3.17 0.36 8.54
C PRO A 200 2.51 -0.69 7.62
N ILE A 201 2.73 -1.97 7.93
CA ILE A 201 2.21 -3.10 7.17
C ILE A 201 1.10 -3.76 7.97
N ARG A 202 -0.11 -3.82 7.41
CA ARG A 202 -1.26 -4.49 8.07
C ARG A 202 -1.36 -5.96 7.70
N MET A 203 -1.05 -6.29 6.46
CA MET A 203 -1.15 -7.65 5.93
C MET A 203 -0.02 -7.93 4.96
N ALA A 204 0.59 -9.11 5.11
CA ALA A 204 1.59 -9.63 4.19
C ALA A 204 1.22 -11.07 3.82
N SER A 205 1.29 -11.40 2.53
CA SER A 205 0.95 -12.75 2.06
C SER A 205 1.69 -13.12 0.78
N ILE A 206 1.76 -14.41 0.48
CA ILE A 206 2.42 -14.95 -0.72
C ILE A 206 1.39 -15.33 -1.78
N GLY A 207 1.78 -15.23 -3.04
CA GLY A 207 1.01 -15.65 -4.21
C GLY A 207 0.38 -14.49 -4.98
N LYS A 208 -0.53 -14.82 -5.90
CA LYS A 208 -1.20 -13.85 -6.79
C LYS A 208 -2.19 -12.98 -6.04
N VAL A 209 -2.31 -11.71 -6.41
CA VAL A 209 -3.29 -10.79 -5.82
C VAL A 209 -4.70 -11.22 -6.21
N SER A 210 -5.51 -11.52 -5.21
CA SER A 210 -6.88 -12.03 -5.35
C SER A 210 -7.91 -10.97 -4.98
N ARG A 211 -9.17 -11.19 -5.40
CA ARG A 211 -10.29 -10.32 -5.01
C ARG A 211 -10.46 -10.17 -3.50
N ARG A 212 -10.08 -11.18 -2.71
CA ARG A 212 -10.12 -11.10 -1.24
C ARG A 212 -9.10 -10.09 -0.72
N ASP A 213 -7.93 -10.02 -1.33
CA ASP A 213 -6.85 -9.13 -0.90
C ASP A 213 -7.23 -7.67 -1.16
N ILE A 214 -7.88 -7.38 -2.29
CA ILE A 214 -8.40 -6.05 -2.61
C ILE A 214 -9.44 -5.62 -1.57
N ARG A 215 -10.42 -6.46 -1.25
CA ARG A 215 -11.44 -6.14 -0.23
C ARG A 215 -10.87 -5.93 1.17
N ASN A 216 -9.84 -6.69 1.53
CA ASN A 216 -9.13 -6.47 2.80
C ASN A 216 -8.39 -5.12 2.79
N THR A 217 -7.84 -4.73 1.64
CA THR A 217 -7.16 -3.44 1.44
C THR A 217 -8.14 -2.27 1.54
N GLU A 218 -9.35 -2.41 0.98
CA GLU A 218 -10.42 -1.40 1.12
C GLU A 218 -10.87 -1.18 2.57
N ALA A 219 -10.74 -2.21 3.41
CA ALA A 219 -11.13 -2.16 4.82
C ALA A 219 -10.19 -1.32 5.69
N ALA A 220 -9.07 -0.81 5.14
CA ALA A 220 -8.18 0.11 5.84
C ALA A 220 -8.91 1.42 6.20
N SER A 221 -8.72 1.86 7.44
CA SER A 221 -9.40 3.03 8.00
C SER A 221 -8.83 4.31 7.38
N ASN A 222 -7.51 4.37 7.23
CA ASN A 222 -6.82 5.47 6.57
C ASN A 222 -6.95 5.32 5.04
N PRO A 223 -7.54 6.30 4.33
CA PRO A 223 -7.61 6.26 2.87
C PRO A 223 -6.25 6.16 2.18
N LEU A 224 -5.17 6.62 2.82
CA LEU A 224 -3.79 6.50 2.31
C LEU A 224 -3.20 5.11 2.50
N HIS A 225 -3.85 4.22 3.25
CA HIS A 225 -3.41 2.83 3.41
C HIS A 225 -4.21 1.86 2.53
N ARG A 226 -5.16 2.36 1.74
CA ARG A 226 -5.97 1.57 0.80
C ARG A 226 -5.16 1.26 -0.47
N VAL A 227 -4.00 0.67 -0.29
CA VAL A 227 -3.08 0.27 -1.35
C VAL A 227 -2.55 -1.13 -1.08
N ILE A 228 -2.53 -1.94 -2.13
CA ILE A 228 -1.84 -3.22 -2.14
C ILE A 228 -0.61 -3.15 -3.04
N MET A 229 0.54 -3.48 -2.48
CA MET A 229 1.83 -3.49 -3.17
C MET A 229 2.25 -4.92 -3.47
N ALA A 230 2.50 -5.22 -4.74
CA ALA A 230 2.76 -6.56 -5.26
C ALA A 230 4.17 -6.66 -5.89
N PHE A 231 5.07 -7.41 -5.26
CA PHE A 231 6.42 -7.63 -5.76
C PHE A 231 6.52 -8.97 -6.53
N SER A 232 6.91 -8.90 -7.80
CA SER A 232 7.11 -10.08 -8.67
C SER A 232 5.91 -11.05 -8.72
N THR A 233 4.69 -10.56 -8.57
CA THR A 233 3.47 -11.39 -8.56
C THR A 233 2.35 -10.78 -9.39
N ASP A 234 1.57 -11.64 -10.04
CA ASP A 234 0.43 -11.24 -10.87
C ASP A 234 -0.79 -10.89 -10.04
N ILE A 235 -1.66 -10.05 -10.62
CA ILE A 235 -3.04 -9.83 -10.16
C ILE A 235 -4.03 -10.67 -10.96
N LEU A 236 -4.98 -11.31 -10.26
CA LEU A 236 -6.05 -12.09 -10.90
C LEU A 236 -7.07 -11.18 -11.59
N SER A 237 -7.71 -11.67 -12.65
CA SER A 237 -8.65 -10.88 -13.44
C SER A 237 -9.85 -10.35 -12.64
N ASP A 238 -10.35 -11.13 -11.68
CA ASP A 238 -11.44 -10.72 -10.79
C ASP A 238 -11.00 -9.66 -9.77
N ALA A 239 -9.72 -9.65 -9.40
CA ALA A 239 -9.13 -8.63 -8.53
C ALA A 239 -8.93 -7.29 -9.28
N ILE A 240 -8.53 -7.33 -10.56
CA ILE A 240 -8.44 -6.13 -11.41
C ILE A 240 -9.80 -5.43 -11.46
N THR A 241 -10.86 -6.18 -11.74
CA THR A 241 -12.23 -5.64 -11.80
C THR A 241 -12.67 -5.04 -10.46
N GLU A 242 -12.26 -5.61 -9.33
CA GLU A 242 -12.57 -5.05 -8.01
C GLU A 242 -11.85 -3.71 -7.78
N VAL A 243 -10.57 -3.60 -8.17
CA VAL A 243 -9.80 -2.34 -8.08
C VAL A 243 -10.43 -1.25 -8.96
N GLU A 244 -10.80 -1.57 -10.20
CA GLU A 244 -11.41 -0.61 -11.13
C GLU A 244 -12.78 -0.08 -10.64
N ASN A 245 -13.54 -0.92 -9.93
CA ASN A 245 -14.87 -0.57 -9.43
C ASN A 245 -14.86 -0.13 -7.95
N SER A 246 -13.69 0.01 -7.33
CA SER A 246 -13.58 0.33 -5.92
C SER A 246 -14.03 1.77 -5.64
N GLU A 247 -15.21 1.92 -5.03
CA GLU A 247 -15.69 3.22 -4.50
C GLU A 247 -14.88 3.69 -3.28
N ALA A 248 -14.22 2.76 -2.57
CA ALA A 248 -13.38 3.06 -1.41
C ALA A 248 -12.01 3.67 -1.79
N GLY A 249 -11.66 3.64 -3.08
CA GLY A 249 -10.40 4.13 -3.62
C GLY A 249 -9.18 3.23 -3.35
N ALA A 250 -9.38 1.90 -3.30
CA ALA A 250 -8.28 0.95 -3.28
C ALA A 250 -7.44 1.02 -4.56
N LYS A 251 -6.12 0.94 -4.40
CA LYS A 251 -5.14 0.95 -5.50
C LYS A 251 -4.28 -0.31 -5.46
N HIS A 252 -3.98 -0.85 -6.62
CA HIS A 252 -2.95 -1.88 -6.80
C HIS A 252 -1.70 -1.23 -7.43
N ILE A 253 -0.53 -1.54 -6.86
CA ILE A 253 0.79 -1.16 -7.36
C ILE A 253 1.62 -2.44 -7.47
N GLY A 254 2.14 -2.75 -8.65
CA GLY A 254 2.86 -4.01 -8.88
C GLY A 254 4.10 -3.85 -9.74
N SER A 255 5.21 -4.49 -9.37
CA SER A 255 6.45 -4.47 -10.14
C SER A 255 7.39 -5.63 -9.79
N ASP A 256 8.32 -5.92 -10.69
CA ASP A 256 9.45 -6.83 -10.44
C ASP A 256 10.65 -6.13 -9.77
N ILE A 257 10.52 -4.83 -9.45
CA ILE A 257 11.56 -4.00 -8.85
C ILE A 257 10.97 -3.24 -7.66
N ILE A 258 11.49 -3.48 -6.46
CA ILE A 258 10.97 -2.88 -5.21
C ILE A 258 10.95 -1.35 -5.28
N TYR A 259 12.03 -0.71 -5.75
CA TYR A 259 12.10 0.76 -5.84
C TYR A 259 10.98 1.37 -6.69
N ARG A 260 10.55 0.70 -7.77
CA ARG A 260 9.43 1.19 -8.60
C ARG A 260 8.10 1.15 -7.85
N ILE A 261 7.91 0.14 -7.00
CA ILE A 261 6.72 0.03 -6.14
C ILE A 261 6.69 1.19 -5.16
N LEU A 262 7.83 1.53 -4.55
CA LEU A 262 7.95 2.63 -3.60
C LEU A 262 7.74 4.00 -4.26
N GLU A 263 8.33 4.20 -5.45
CA GLU A 263 8.14 5.42 -6.25
C GLU A 263 6.67 5.60 -6.64
N GLU A 264 6.01 4.58 -7.20
CA GLU A 264 4.59 4.67 -7.57
C GLU A 264 3.70 4.84 -6.32
N HIS A 265 4.09 4.27 -5.18
CA HIS A 265 3.39 4.48 -3.92
C HIS A 265 3.48 5.95 -3.46
N GLU A 266 4.67 6.55 -3.51
CA GLU A 266 4.86 7.96 -3.16
C GLU A 266 4.01 8.89 -4.05
N GLU A 267 4.05 8.67 -5.38
CA GLU A 267 3.23 9.42 -6.34
C GLU A 267 1.73 9.27 -6.04
N TRP A 268 1.28 8.05 -5.74
CA TRP A 268 -0.11 7.78 -5.40
C TRP A 268 -0.54 8.44 -4.09
N VAL A 269 0.30 8.42 -3.05
CA VAL A 269 0.02 9.09 -1.77
C VAL A 269 -0.08 10.60 -1.96
N GLU A 270 0.80 11.21 -2.75
CA GLU A 270 0.75 12.65 -3.04
C GLU A 270 -0.56 13.01 -3.76
N GLN A 271 -0.90 12.26 -4.81
CA GLN A 271 -2.15 12.46 -5.56
C GLN A 271 -3.37 12.28 -4.65
N ARG A 272 -3.39 11.20 -3.85
CA ARG A 272 -4.53 10.86 -3.01
C ARG A 272 -4.72 11.87 -1.89
N THR A 273 -3.63 12.39 -1.32
CA THR A 273 -3.67 13.48 -0.33
C THR A 273 -4.30 14.73 -0.95
N ARG A 274 -3.90 15.11 -2.16
CA ARG A 274 -4.49 16.25 -2.87
C ARG A 274 -5.98 16.07 -3.14
N GLU A 275 -6.40 14.88 -3.58
CA GLU A 275 -7.82 14.56 -3.79
C GLU A 275 -8.63 14.65 -2.48
N LEU A 276 -8.08 14.13 -1.38
CA LEU A 276 -8.72 14.20 -0.06
C LEU A 276 -8.79 15.64 0.46
N GLU A 277 -7.77 16.46 0.23
CA GLU A 277 -7.77 17.88 0.57
C GLU A 277 -8.79 18.66 -0.27
N GLU A 278 -8.91 18.38 -1.56
CA GLU A 278 -9.92 18.99 -2.44
C GLU A 278 -11.33 18.56 -2.07
N ALA A 279 -11.55 17.29 -1.71
CA ALA A 279 -12.82 16.81 -1.20
C ALA A 279 -13.13 17.37 0.20
N SER A 280 -12.12 17.54 1.05
CA SER A 280 -12.22 18.16 2.37
C SER A 280 -12.34 19.68 2.31
N ARG A 281 -12.10 20.32 1.16
CA ARG A 281 -12.50 21.70 0.88
C ARG A 281 -14.02 21.79 0.70
N GLU A 282 -14.79 21.18 1.59
CA GLU A 282 -16.02 21.80 2.05
C GLU A 282 -15.62 23.19 2.56
N GLN A 283 -16.03 24.23 1.83
CA GLN A 283 -15.79 25.62 2.22
C GLN A 283 -16.19 25.77 3.69
N VAL A 284 -15.19 26.00 4.57
CA VAL A 284 -15.46 26.33 5.96
C VAL A 284 -16.46 27.47 5.94
N VAL A 285 -17.62 27.25 6.54
CA VAL A 285 -18.70 28.24 6.55
C VAL A 285 -18.28 29.35 7.49
N TYR A 286 -17.75 30.43 6.93
CA TYR A 286 -17.31 31.58 7.71
C TYR A 286 -18.49 32.37 8.29
N PRO A 287 -18.29 33.08 9.43
CA PRO A 287 -19.29 33.98 9.97
C PRO A 287 -19.67 35.06 8.96
N GLY A 288 -20.98 35.33 8.86
CA GLY A 288 -21.52 36.36 8.00
C GLY A 288 -22.82 36.90 8.54
N ARG A 289 -23.06 38.19 8.33
CA ARG A 289 -24.30 38.89 8.68
C ARG A 289 -24.77 39.70 7.48
N ILE A 290 -26.03 39.53 7.13
CA ILE A 290 -26.68 40.29 6.06
C ILE A 290 -27.85 41.10 6.60
N LEU A 291 -28.09 42.25 5.98
CA LEU A 291 -29.24 43.11 6.22
C LEU A 291 -30.09 43.18 4.95
N LEU A 292 -31.38 42.90 5.06
CA LEU A 292 -32.31 43.00 3.93
C LEU A 292 -32.64 44.48 3.69
N LEU A 293 -32.39 44.95 2.47
CA LEU A 293 -32.58 46.36 2.13
C LEU A 293 -34.08 46.69 1.93
N PRO A 294 -34.58 47.80 2.50
CA PRO A 294 -35.93 48.29 2.23
C PRO A 294 -36.18 48.57 0.76
N ASP A 295 -37.39 48.29 0.27
CA ASP A 295 -37.84 48.45 -1.12
C ASP A 295 -37.03 47.65 -2.16
N HIS A 296 -36.22 46.68 -1.74
CA HIS A 296 -35.37 45.85 -2.61
C HIS A 296 -35.84 44.39 -2.67
N THR A 297 -37.14 44.14 -2.52
CA THR A 297 -37.74 42.83 -2.77
C THR A 297 -38.12 42.66 -4.24
N PHE A 298 -37.32 41.88 -4.98
CA PHE A 298 -37.56 41.59 -6.40
C PHE A 298 -38.51 40.42 -6.62
N ARG A 299 -38.48 39.44 -5.70
CA ARG A 299 -39.35 38.26 -5.75
C ARG A 299 -39.68 37.80 -4.34
N VAL A 300 -40.97 37.64 -4.07
CA VAL A 300 -41.48 37.32 -2.72
C VAL A 300 -41.17 35.89 -2.29
N SER A 301 -41.20 34.90 -3.21
CA SER A 301 -40.87 33.50 -2.87
C SER A 301 -40.53 32.61 -4.08
N LYS A 302 -39.98 31.42 -3.77
CA LYS A 302 -39.66 30.29 -4.69
C LYS A 302 -38.74 30.61 -5.89
N PRO A 303 -37.47 31.00 -5.70
CA PRO A 303 -36.84 31.50 -4.46
C PRO A 303 -37.25 32.95 -4.18
N ALA A 304 -37.20 33.38 -2.93
CA ALA A 304 -37.25 34.81 -2.65
C ALA A 304 -35.98 35.47 -3.22
N VAL A 305 -36.10 36.64 -3.82
CA VAL A 305 -34.96 37.42 -4.34
C VAL A 305 -35.03 38.79 -3.71
N VAL A 306 -34.05 39.09 -2.86
CA VAL A 306 -33.98 40.33 -2.06
C VAL A 306 -32.61 40.96 -2.24
N GLY A 307 -32.56 42.29 -2.32
CA GLY A 307 -31.32 43.06 -2.18
C GLY A 307 -30.87 43.03 -0.73
N VAL A 308 -29.60 42.70 -0.50
CA VAL A 308 -29.02 42.65 0.85
C VAL A 308 -27.70 43.41 0.88
N ARG A 309 -27.36 43.94 2.05
CA ARG A 309 -26.02 44.43 2.36
C ARG A 309 -25.33 43.45 3.30
N VAL A 310 -24.10 43.05 2.99
CA VAL A 310 -23.27 42.27 3.91
C VAL A 310 -22.72 43.21 4.98
N VAL A 311 -23.21 43.08 6.20
CA VAL A 311 -22.87 43.99 7.31
C VAL A 311 -21.58 43.58 7.99
N ALA A 312 -21.32 42.28 8.08
CA ALA A 312 -20.12 41.72 8.71
C ALA A 312 -19.76 40.37 8.08
N GLY A 313 -18.46 40.09 7.99
CA GLY A 313 -17.94 38.83 7.47
C GLY A 313 -18.21 38.61 5.99
N ARG A 314 -18.55 37.36 5.63
CA ARG A 314 -18.75 36.95 4.23
C ARG A 314 -19.90 35.98 4.08
N ILE A 315 -20.52 35.98 2.89
CA ILE A 315 -21.55 35.01 2.50
C ILE A 315 -21.12 34.27 1.23
N HIS A 316 -21.51 33.01 1.09
CA HIS A 316 -21.32 32.25 -0.15
C HIS A 316 -22.55 31.43 -0.53
N VAL A 317 -22.60 31.01 -1.80
CA VAL A 317 -23.68 30.17 -2.32
C VAL A 317 -23.73 28.85 -1.56
N GLY A 318 -24.93 28.42 -1.18
CA GLY A 318 -25.17 27.15 -0.49
C GLY A 318 -25.21 27.24 1.04
N GLN A 319 -24.93 28.39 1.66
CA GLN A 319 -25.05 28.58 3.11
C GLN A 319 -26.50 28.63 3.57
N TYR A 320 -26.76 28.14 4.78
CA TYR A 320 -28.02 28.34 5.48
C TYR A 320 -28.03 29.68 6.22
N LEU A 321 -29.20 30.28 6.34
CA LEU A 321 -29.42 31.54 7.05
C LEU A 321 -30.26 31.29 8.30
N LEU A 322 -29.89 32.00 9.37
CA LEU A 322 -30.53 32.01 10.66
C LEU A 322 -31.20 33.37 10.88
N LYS A 323 -32.44 33.35 11.36
CA LYS A 323 -33.10 34.53 11.96
C LYS A 323 -33.31 34.19 13.43
N GLU A 324 -32.73 34.99 14.31
CA GLU A 324 -32.71 34.74 15.76
C GLU A 324 -32.10 33.37 16.08
N ASP A 325 -32.91 32.35 16.37
CA ASP A 325 -32.50 30.98 16.70
C ASP A 325 -32.93 29.95 15.64
N ARG A 326 -33.61 30.37 14.57
CA ARG A 326 -34.23 29.47 13.60
C ARG A 326 -33.58 29.55 12.24
N ARG A 327 -33.25 28.39 11.68
CA ARG A 327 -32.86 28.22 10.28
C ARG A 327 -34.06 28.51 9.37
N ILE A 328 -33.95 29.56 8.56
CA ILE A 328 -35.06 30.05 7.73
C ILE A 328 -34.94 29.68 6.25
N GLY A 329 -33.72 29.56 5.70
CA GLY A 329 -33.53 29.31 4.28
C GLY A 329 -32.08 29.06 3.87
N ARG A 330 -31.87 28.84 2.57
CA ARG A 330 -30.55 28.57 1.98
C ARG A 330 -30.26 29.51 0.82
N ILE A 331 -29.07 30.10 0.78
CA ILE A 331 -28.60 30.93 -0.34
C ILE A 331 -28.47 30.07 -1.59
N LYS A 332 -29.25 30.37 -2.62
CA LYS A 332 -29.23 29.70 -3.92
C LYS A 332 -28.28 30.37 -4.91
N SER A 333 -28.22 31.70 -4.91
CA SER A 333 -27.33 32.48 -5.79
C SER A 333 -27.12 33.89 -5.26
N ILE A 334 -25.97 34.46 -5.57
CA ILE A 334 -25.59 35.85 -5.25
C ILE A 334 -25.30 36.55 -6.58
N ARG A 335 -25.80 37.78 -6.77
CA ARG A 335 -25.59 38.59 -7.98
C ARG A 335 -25.28 40.04 -7.65
N SER A 336 -24.31 40.61 -8.36
CA SER A 336 -24.07 42.06 -8.42
C SER A 336 -24.37 42.52 -9.85
N GLY A 337 -25.49 43.22 -10.04
CA GLY A 337 -26.04 43.50 -11.37
C GLY A 337 -26.32 42.20 -12.15
N GLU A 338 -25.69 42.05 -13.32
CA GLU A 338 -25.82 40.86 -14.17
C GLU A 338 -24.79 39.75 -13.86
N ILE A 339 -23.80 40.03 -13.00
CA ILE A 339 -22.70 39.11 -12.72
C ILE A 339 -23.09 38.17 -11.58
N SER A 340 -22.99 36.86 -11.82
CA SER A 340 -23.17 35.85 -10.78
C SER A 340 -21.89 35.69 -9.96
N MET A 341 -22.01 35.72 -8.64
CA MET A 341 -20.90 35.64 -7.70
C MET A 341 -20.96 34.33 -6.89
N LYS A 342 -19.81 33.80 -6.50
CA LYS A 342 -19.72 32.65 -5.58
C LYS A 342 -19.81 33.10 -4.12
N GLU A 343 -19.32 34.31 -3.83
CA GLU A 343 -19.27 34.90 -2.50
C GLU A 343 -19.47 36.43 -2.56
N ALA A 344 -19.80 37.04 -1.43
CA ALA A 344 -19.82 38.49 -1.22
C ALA A 344 -19.27 38.81 0.18
N MET A 345 -18.56 39.93 0.30
CA MET A 345 -17.84 40.34 1.51
C MET A 345 -18.50 41.55 2.18
N GLN A 346 -18.09 41.84 3.41
CA GLN A 346 -18.54 43.00 4.16
C GLN A 346 -18.48 44.30 3.34
N GLY A 347 -19.59 45.02 3.31
CA GLY A 347 -19.78 46.25 2.53
C GLY A 347 -20.49 46.03 1.20
N ASP A 348 -20.49 44.81 0.66
CA ASP A 348 -21.13 44.53 -0.62
C ASP A 348 -22.66 44.62 -0.54
N GLU A 349 -23.25 45.23 -1.56
CA GLU A 349 -24.70 45.23 -1.81
C GLU A 349 -25.01 44.36 -3.02
N VAL A 350 -25.71 43.24 -2.77
CA VAL A 350 -25.93 42.19 -3.76
C VAL A 350 -27.38 41.69 -3.72
N ALA A 351 -27.88 41.23 -4.86
CA ALA A 351 -29.14 40.51 -4.92
C ALA A 351 -28.93 39.04 -4.57
N VAL A 352 -29.63 38.55 -3.54
CA VAL A 352 -29.51 37.18 -3.05
C VAL A 352 -30.82 36.44 -3.26
N ALA A 353 -30.73 35.28 -3.92
CA ALA A 353 -31.85 34.36 -4.04
C ALA A 353 -31.84 33.37 -2.87
N ILE A 354 -32.88 33.36 -2.04
CA ILE A 354 -32.99 32.51 -0.86
C ILE A 354 -34.10 31.47 -1.08
N ASN A 355 -33.73 30.19 -1.03
CA ASN A 355 -34.66 29.07 -1.08
C ASN A 355 -35.29 28.82 0.30
N GLY A 356 -36.57 28.45 0.34
CA GLY A 356 -37.28 28.04 1.56
C GLY A 356 -37.98 29.17 2.32
N VAL A 357 -37.74 30.43 1.96
CA VAL A 357 -38.33 31.61 2.60
C VAL A 357 -39.37 32.31 1.72
N THR A 358 -40.27 33.04 2.39
CA THR A 358 -41.21 33.99 1.79
C THR A 358 -41.07 35.33 2.48
N VAL A 359 -40.86 36.39 1.70
CA VAL A 359 -40.79 37.78 2.18
C VAL A 359 -42.18 38.25 2.63
N GLY A 360 -42.27 38.94 3.77
CA GLY A 360 -43.53 39.32 4.43
C GLY A 360 -44.17 38.21 5.25
N ARG A 361 -43.48 37.09 5.49
CA ARG A 361 -43.95 36.02 6.39
C ARG A 361 -42.87 35.45 7.30
N GLN A 362 -41.75 34.99 6.72
CA GLN A 362 -40.61 34.49 7.52
C GLN A 362 -39.49 35.51 7.63
N ILE A 363 -39.35 36.35 6.61
CA ILE A 363 -38.38 37.44 6.56
C ILE A 363 -39.10 38.71 6.10
N GLU A 364 -38.66 39.85 6.59
CA GLU A 364 -39.16 41.19 6.27
C GLU A 364 -38.00 42.10 5.88
N GLU A 365 -38.30 43.17 5.15
CA GLU A 365 -37.30 44.17 4.83
C GLU A 365 -36.79 44.86 6.11
N GLY A 366 -35.48 45.09 6.20
CA GLY A 366 -34.83 45.55 7.43
C GLY A 366 -34.41 44.44 8.40
N ASP A 367 -34.80 43.18 8.17
CA ASP A 367 -34.30 42.07 8.97
C ASP A 367 -32.78 41.91 8.84
N SER A 368 -32.14 41.58 9.97
CA SER A 368 -30.76 41.08 9.99
C SER A 368 -30.74 39.56 10.11
N LEU A 369 -30.04 38.89 9.20
CA LEU A 369 -29.89 37.45 9.17
C LEU A 369 -28.43 37.07 9.37
N LEU A 370 -28.20 35.98 10.09
CA LEU A 370 -26.87 35.41 10.32
C LEU A 370 -26.65 34.20 9.41
N VAL A 371 -25.40 33.94 9.05
CA VAL A 371 -25.01 32.67 8.43
C VAL A 371 -25.02 31.58 9.50
N ASP A 372 -25.72 30.49 9.21
CA ASP A 372 -25.78 29.33 10.09
C ASP A 372 -24.53 28.45 9.87
N ILE A 373 -23.66 28.45 10.88
CA ILE A 373 -22.37 27.75 10.86
C ILE A 373 -22.54 26.36 11.49
N PRO A 374 -22.18 25.26 10.83
CA PRO A 374 -22.18 23.94 11.44
C PRO A 374 -21.21 23.82 12.62
N GLU A 375 -21.53 23.00 13.63
CA GLU A 375 -20.69 22.79 14.82
C GLU A 375 -19.25 22.36 14.46
N SER A 376 -19.11 21.48 13.47
CA SER A 376 -17.81 21.01 12.95
C SER A 376 -16.94 22.15 12.43
N HIS A 377 -17.56 23.17 11.83
CA HIS A 377 -16.87 24.35 11.31
C HIS A 377 -16.57 25.36 12.41
N ALA A 378 -17.47 25.53 13.40
CA ALA A 378 -17.22 26.38 14.55
C ALA A 378 -15.96 25.96 15.34
N LYS A 379 -15.73 24.64 15.50
CA LYS A 379 -14.49 24.11 16.12
C LYS A 379 -13.23 24.46 15.33
N LYS A 380 -13.30 24.44 13.99
CA LYS A 380 -12.19 24.83 13.10
C LYS A 380 -11.93 26.34 13.18
N LEU A 381 -12.98 27.16 13.09
CA LEU A 381 -12.90 28.63 13.09
C LEU A 381 -12.26 29.19 14.36
N ARG A 382 -12.45 28.56 15.53
CA ARG A 382 -11.78 28.94 16.79
C ARG A 382 -10.26 28.94 16.74
N LYS A 383 -9.68 28.12 15.85
CA LYS A 383 -8.22 28.00 15.68
C LYS A 383 -7.68 28.90 14.57
N MET A 384 -8.57 29.61 13.85
CA MET A 384 -8.23 30.47 12.73
C MET A 384 -8.26 31.93 13.16
N GLU A 385 -7.49 32.78 12.47
CA GLU A 385 -7.59 34.23 12.64
C GLU A 385 -8.84 34.75 11.93
N LEU A 386 -9.77 35.33 12.71
CA LEU A 386 -10.97 35.99 12.21
C LEU A 386 -10.78 37.50 12.24
N THR A 387 -11.39 38.20 11.29
CA THR A 387 -11.49 39.67 11.37
C THR A 387 -12.35 40.06 12.57
N GLY A 388 -12.18 41.27 13.11
CA GLY A 388 -12.98 41.72 14.27
C GLY A 388 -14.49 41.60 14.04
N ALA A 389 -14.96 41.92 12.82
CA ALA A 389 -16.36 41.80 12.45
C ALA A 389 -16.83 40.33 12.32
N GLU A 390 -15.98 39.42 11.85
CA GLU A 390 -16.30 37.98 11.83
C GLU A 390 -16.31 37.40 13.25
N GLN A 391 -15.41 37.85 14.11
CA GLN A 391 -15.32 37.42 15.50
C GLN A 391 -16.59 37.81 16.28
N ASP A 392 -17.07 39.05 16.10
CA ASP A 392 -18.32 39.52 16.73
C ASP A 392 -19.53 38.66 16.33
N VAL A 393 -19.66 38.34 15.04
CA VAL A 393 -20.74 37.46 14.53
C VAL A 393 -20.55 36.03 15.07
N PHE A 394 -19.32 35.54 15.14
CA PHE A 394 -19.03 34.21 15.66
C PHE A 394 -19.39 34.07 17.14
N ASP A 395 -19.05 35.07 17.96
CA ASP A 395 -19.38 35.08 19.39
C ASP A 395 -20.90 35.19 19.63
N GLU A 396 -21.62 35.92 18.78
CA GLU A 396 -23.08 35.96 18.79
C GLU A 396 -23.69 34.59 18.44
N LEU A 397 -23.18 33.92 17.40
CA LEU A 397 -23.62 32.57 17.03
C LEU A 397 -23.36 31.54 18.14
N LEU A 398 -22.20 31.62 18.80
CA LEU A 398 -21.90 30.80 19.96
C LEU A 398 -22.92 31.04 21.09
N ALA A 399 -23.28 32.30 21.35
CA ALA A 399 -24.27 32.63 22.37
C ALA A 399 -25.69 32.13 22.02
N ILE A 400 -26.05 32.11 20.73
CA ILE A 400 -27.34 31.58 20.27
C ILE A 400 -27.38 30.05 20.44
N HIS A 401 -26.42 29.32 19.86
CA HIS A 401 -26.45 27.85 19.89
C HIS A 401 -26.21 27.25 21.28
N ARG A 402 -25.46 27.94 22.15
CA ARG A 402 -25.19 27.47 23.52
C ARG A 402 -26.36 27.63 24.49
N LYS A 403 -27.44 28.31 24.10
CA LYS A 403 -28.69 28.32 24.89
C LYS A 403 -29.30 26.93 24.97
N ASP A 404 -29.24 26.18 23.86
CA ASP A 404 -29.79 24.83 23.76
C ASP A 404 -28.71 23.76 24.00
N GLU A 405 -27.48 23.96 23.50
CA GLU A 405 -26.38 23.00 23.61
C GLU A 405 -25.11 23.63 24.22
N HIS A 406 -24.92 23.43 25.53
CA HIS A 406 -23.85 24.08 26.31
C HIS A 406 -22.42 23.82 25.79
N PHE A 407 -22.20 22.73 25.06
CA PHE A 407 -20.90 22.34 24.51
C PHE A 407 -20.74 22.65 23.01
N TRP A 408 -21.69 23.34 22.39
CA TRP A 408 -21.66 23.62 20.97
C TRP A 408 -20.43 24.47 20.59
N GLY A 409 -19.72 24.00 19.55
CA GLY A 409 -18.51 24.63 19.02
C GLY A 409 -17.31 24.60 19.98
N ARG A 410 -17.28 23.69 20.95
CA ARG A 410 -16.19 23.57 21.93
C ARG A 410 -15.00 22.76 21.43
#